data_AF-A0A849Q272-F1
#
_entry.id   AF-A0A849Q272-F1
#
_cell.length_a   1.000
_cell.length_b   1.000
_cell.length_c   1.000
_cell.angle_alpha   90.00
_cell.angle_beta   90.00
_cell.angle_gamma   90.00
#
_symmetry.space_group_name_H-M   'P 1'
#
loop_
_entity.id
_entity.type
_entity.pdbx_description
1 polymer ?
#
loop_
_entity_poly.entity_id
_entity_poly.type
_entity_poly.pdbx_seq_one_letter_code
_entity_poly.pdbx_strand_id
1 'polypeptide(L)'
;MGFETTIVISIFFISALVLGTHSYAVMSTSNDIVTDAEDVKYNMQYQKLNSAIEIDSMILDNTSSTLNLTITNNGNIVLDSDEMSILLDGRVISYTYTPNTEKWYPGETKIFSVTDDSEDTKKRVKVVTDIGIIAYRIDHPDIAAS
;
A
#
# COMPACT_ATOMS: atom_id res chain seq x y z
N MET A 1 27.72 -29.60 56.40
CA MET A 1 26.41 -29.88 55.77
C MET A 1 25.53 -28.65 55.56
N GLY A 2 25.48 -27.65 56.47
CA GLY A 2 24.68 -26.42 56.26
C GLY A 2 25.28 -25.36 55.31
N PHE A 3 26.61 -25.33 55.15
CA PHE A 3 27.29 -24.37 54.27
C PHE A 3 27.03 -24.65 52.78
N GLU A 4 27.11 -25.92 52.38
CA GLU A 4 26.88 -26.36 51.00
C GLU A 4 25.43 -26.10 50.55
N THR A 5 24.45 -26.38 51.42
CA THR A 5 23.03 -26.11 51.14
C THR A 5 22.74 -24.62 51.01
N THR A 6 23.38 -23.78 51.82
CA THR A 6 23.22 -22.32 51.75
C THR A 6 23.75 -21.75 50.43
N ILE A 7 24.88 -22.28 49.93
CA ILE A 7 25.44 -21.88 48.62
C ILE A 7 24.47 -22.26 47.49
N VAL A 8 23.96 -23.49 47.49
CA VAL A 8 23.02 -23.96 46.46
C VAL A 8 21.77 -23.09 46.41
N ILE A 9 21.16 -22.80 47.56
CA ILE A 9 19.96 -21.94 47.66
C ILE A 9 20.26 -20.54 47.10
N SER A 10 21.42 -19.97 47.44
CA SER A 10 21.82 -18.64 46.97
C SER A 10 21.95 -18.58 45.45
N ILE A 11 22.58 -19.59 44.84
CA ILE A 11 22.72 -19.67 43.37
C ILE A 11 21.35 -19.77 42.71
N PHE A 12 20.47 -20.65 43.20
CA PHE A 12 19.12 -20.77 42.66
C PHE A 12 18.31 -19.48 42.76
N PHE A 13 18.44 -18.77 43.88
CA PHE A 13 17.74 -17.51 44.09
C PHE A 13 18.20 -16.44 43.09
N ILE A 14 19.51 -16.31 42.86
CA ILE A 14 20.08 -15.39 41.87
C ILE A 14 19.62 -15.78 40.47
N SER A 15 19.68 -17.07 40.12
CA SER A 15 19.20 -17.55 38.82
C SER A 15 17.72 -17.26 38.60
N ALA A 16 16.87 -17.46 39.61
CA ALA A 16 15.45 -17.14 39.52
C ALA A 16 15.20 -15.64 39.30
N LEU A 17 15.98 -14.78 39.96
CA LEU A 17 15.87 -13.33 39.80
C LEU A 17 16.29 -12.88 38.39
N VAL A 18 17.38 -13.44 37.87
CA VAL A 18 17.84 -13.20 36.49
C VAL A 18 16.82 -13.71 35.45
N LEU A 19 16.23 -14.88 35.67
CA LEU A 19 15.16 -15.40 34.81
C LEU A 19 13.92 -14.50 34.85
N GLY A 20 13.55 -13.98 36.03
CA GLY A 20 12.43 -13.06 36.19
C GLY A 20 12.63 -11.76 35.41
N THR A 21 13.82 -11.15 35.48
CA THR A 21 14.11 -9.90 34.76
C THR A 21 14.13 -10.11 33.25
N HIS A 22 14.72 -11.21 32.75
CA HIS A 22 14.69 -11.53 31.33
C HIS A 22 13.28 -11.86 30.83
N SER A 23 12.49 -12.59 31.62
CA SER A 23 11.10 -12.92 31.27
C SER A 23 10.26 -11.67 31.13
N TYR A 24 10.39 -10.72 32.07
CA TYR A 24 9.67 -9.45 31.99
C TYR A 24 10.11 -8.63 30.77
N ALA A 25 11.40 -8.54 30.48
CA ALA A 25 11.91 -7.82 29.32
C ALA A 25 11.33 -8.39 28.01
N VAL A 26 11.35 -9.72 27.84
CA VAL A 26 10.77 -10.39 26.67
C VAL A 26 9.26 -10.16 26.59
N MET A 27 8.55 -10.23 27.72
CA MET A 27 7.10 -9.99 27.74
C MET A 27 6.75 -8.54 27.37
N SER A 28 7.51 -7.57 27.87
CA SER A 28 7.35 -6.15 27.53
C SER A 28 7.55 -5.94 26.03
N THR A 29 8.68 -6.37 25.48
CA THR A 29 8.96 -6.24 24.05
C THR A 29 7.93 -6.96 23.18
N SER A 30 7.43 -8.12 23.62
CA SER A 30 6.39 -8.84 22.89
C SER A 30 5.07 -8.06 22.86
N ASN A 31 4.69 -7.43 23.98
CA ASN A 31 3.50 -6.58 24.03
C ASN A 31 3.63 -5.34 23.15
N ASP A 32 4.81 -4.71 23.13
CA ASP A 32 5.08 -3.56 22.26
C ASP A 32 4.91 -3.96 20.79
N ILE A 33 5.52 -5.08 20.37
CA ILE A 33 5.41 -5.59 18.99
C ILE A 33 3.95 -5.88 18.61
N VAL A 34 3.18 -6.50 19.52
CA VAL A 34 1.77 -6.81 19.27
C VAL A 34 0.95 -5.53 19.14
N THR A 35 1.17 -4.57 20.03
CA THR A 35 0.45 -3.28 20.01
C THR A 35 0.75 -2.51 18.72
N ASP A 36 2.02 -2.40 18.35
CA ASP A 36 2.43 -1.75 17.10
C ASP A 36 1.82 -2.42 15.87
N ALA A 37 1.80 -3.76 15.85
CA ALA A 37 1.18 -4.52 14.75
C ALA A 37 -0.34 -4.32 14.68
N GLU A 38 -1.01 -4.22 15.83
CA GLU A 38 -2.45 -3.93 15.90
C GLU A 38 -2.75 -2.53 15.38
N ASP A 39 -1.98 -1.52 15.78
CA ASP A 39 -2.14 -0.14 15.33
C ASP A 39 -1.94 -0.02 13.82
N VAL A 40 -0.89 -0.64 13.27
CA VAL A 40 -0.66 -0.69 11.81
C VAL A 40 -1.84 -1.36 11.11
N LYS A 41 -2.33 -2.49 11.63
CA LYS A 41 -3.46 -3.21 11.05
C LYS A 41 -4.73 -2.37 11.03
N TYR A 42 -5.07 -1.70 12.14
CA TYR A 42 -6.26 -0.85 12.21
C TYR A 42 -6.13 0.37 11.30
N ASN A 43 -4.95 0.98 11.25
CA ASN A 43 -4.69 2.10 10.34
C ASN A 43 -4.84 1.68 8.87
N MET A 44 -4.25 0.56 8.46
CA MET A 44 -4.41 0.03 7.09
C MET A 44 -5.88 -0.29 6.76
N GLN A 45 -6.63 -0.86 7.70
CA GLN A 45 -8.06 -1.13 7.51
C GLN A 45 -8.86 0.16 7.38
N TYR A 46 -8.60 1.14 8.23
CA TYR A 46 -9.24 2.45 8.17
C TYR A 46 -8.98 3.13 6.83
N GLN A 47 -7.72 3.15 6.37
CA GLN A 47 -7.35 3.73 5.07
C GLN A 47 -8.07 3.01 3.94
N LYS A 48 -8.01 1.67 3.89
CA LYS A 48 -8.71 0.88 2.87
C LYS A 48 -10.22 1.13 2.82
N LEU A 49 -10.87 1.25 3.98
CA LEU A 49 -12.32 1.49 4.05
C LEU A 49 -12.72 2.91 3.63
N ASN A 50 -11.82 3.87 3.81
CA ASN A 50 -12.07 5.28 3.47
C ASN A 50 -11.43 5.69 2.14
N SER A 51 -10.89 4.75 1.37
CA SER A 51 -10.32 4.99 0.05
C SER A 51 -11.16 4.37 -1.04
N ALA A 52 -11.38 5.13 -2.10
CA ALA A 52 -11.98 4.63 -3.32
C ALA A 52 -11.34 5.36 -4.50
N ILE A 53 -10.99 4.61 -5.54
CA ILE A 53 -10.52 5.17 -6.81
C ILE A 53 -11.38 4.60 -7.93
N GLU A 54 -11.65 5.43 -8.94
CA GLU A 54 -12.45 5.06 -10.09
C GLU A 54 -11.80 5.56 -11.38
N ILE A 55 -11.81 4.73 -12.42
CA ILE A 55 -11.30 5.10 -13.75
C ILE A 55 -12.47 5.66 -14.57
N ASP A 56 -12.55 6.97 -14.69
CA ASP A 56 -13.63 7.70 -15.34
C ASP A 56 -13.60 7.56 -16.86
N SER A 57 -12.40 7.65 -17.46
CA SER A 57 -12.23 7.53 -18.92
C SER A 57 -10.86 6.99 -19.30
N MET A 58 -10.80 6.43 -20.50
CA MET A 58 -9.58 5.93 -21.12
C MET A 58 -9.51 6.49 -22.53
N ILE A 59 -8.53 7.35 -22.80
CA ILE A 59 -8.38 8.05 -24.08
C ILE A 59 -7.04 7.68 -24.69
N LEU A 60 -7.04 7.08 -25.88
CA LEU A 60 -5.83 6.73 -26.61
C LEU A 60 -5.48 7.83 -27.62
N ASP A 61 -4.25 8.35 -27.52
CA ASP A 61 -3.67 9.20 -28.56
C ASP A 61 -2.86 8.32 -29.53
N ASN A 62 -3.42 8.10 -30.73
CA ASN A 62 -2.82 7.30 -31.79
C ASN A 62 -1.51 7.89 -32.33
N THR A 63 -1.25 9.19 -32.13
CA THR A 63 -0.05 9.85 -32.63
C THR A 63 1.16 9.53 -31.76
N SER A 64 0.95 9.54 -30.44
CA SER A 64 1.99 9.32 -29.43
C SER A 64 1.97 7.91 -28.84
N SER A 65 1.03 7.05 -29.26
CA SER A 65 0.78 5.71 -28.68
C SER A 65 0.67 5.77 -27.16
N THR A 66 0.05 6.85 -26.65
CA THR A 66 -0.10 7.11 -25.22
C THR A 66 -1.56 6.98 -24.83
N LEU A 67 -1.83 6.13 -23.84
CA LEU A 67 -3.14 5.94 -23.24
C LEU A 67 -3.24 6.83 -21.99
N ASN A 68 -4.16 7.79 -22.03
CA ASN A 68 -4.48 8.69 -20.95
C ASN A 68 -5.66 8.14 -20.14
N LEU A 69 -5.42 7.85 -18.88
CA LEU A 69 -6.40 7.34 -17.93
C LEU A 69 -6.82 8.49 -17.02
N THR A 70 -8.09 8.87 -17.07
CA THR A 70 -8.66 9.83 -16.13
C THR A 70 -9.15 9.06 -14.92
N ILE A 71 -8.56 9.34 -13.76
CA ILE A 71 -8.87 8.64 -12.51
C ILE A 71 -9.26 9.67 -11.47
N THR A 72 -10.35 9.42 -10.74
CA THR A 72 -10.79 10.27 -9.62
C THR A 72 -10.66 9.54 -8.28
N ASN A 73 -10.20 10.28 -7.26
CA ASN A 73 -10.17 9.82 -5.89
C ASN A 73 -11.55 10.07 -5.26
N ASN A 74 -12.41 9.05 -5.27
CA ASN A 74 -13.74 9.10 -4.67
C ASN A 74 -13.72 8.76 -3.16
N GLY A 75 -12.53 8.54 -2.59
CA GLY A 75 -12.34 8.30 -1.17
C GLY A 75 -12.41 9.56 -0.33
N ASN A 76 -12.12 9.40 0.96
CA ASN A 76 -12.05 10.46 1.97
C ASN A 76 -10.64 10.58 2.58
N ILE A 77 -9.64 9.94 1.98
CA ILE A 77 -8.23 10.09 2.35
C ILE A 77 -7.39 10.57 1.18
N VAL A 78 -6.27 11.20 1.50
CA VAL A 78 -5.27 11.60 0.52
C VAL A 78 -4.49 10.37 0.08
N LEU A 79 -4.32 10.21 -1.22
CA LEU A 79 -3.52 9.15 -1.83
C LEU A 79 -2.24 9.72 -2.42
N ASP A 80 -1.25 8.87 -2.62
CA ASP A 80 0.02 9.23 -3.26
C ASP A 80 0.02 8.77 -4.72
N SER A 81 0.34 9.70 -5.62
CA SER A 81 0.27 9.50 -7.07
C SER A 81 1.50 8.82 -7.65
N ASP A 82 2.62 8.89 -6.94
CA ASP A 82 3.89 8.23 -7.24
C ASP A 82 3.96 6.80 -6.69
N GLU A 83 3.22 6.53 -5.61
CA GLU A 83 3.13 5.21 -4.97
C GLU A 83 1.94 4.38 -5.49
N MET A 84 1.80 4.27 -6.82
CA MET A 84 0.85 3.36 -7.43
C MET A 84 1.46 2.49 -8.52
N SER A 85 0.78 1.39 -8.82
CA SER A 85 1.13 0.46 -9.89
C SER A 85 -0.01 0.38 -10.89
N ILE A 86 0.28 0.72 -12.14
CA ILE A 86 -0.65 0.59 -13.26
C ILE A 86 -0.27 -0.65 -14.06
N LEU A 87 -1.24 -1.54 -14.25
CA LEU A 87 -1.11 -2.72 -15.08
C LEU A 87 -1.98 -2.56 -16.32
N LEU A 88 -1.36 -2.66 -17.49
CA LEU A 88 -2.02 -2.73 -18.78
C LEU A 88 -1.87 -4.15 -19.34
N ASP A 89 -2.99 -4.81 -19.60
CA ASP A 89 -3.07 -6.19 -20.10
C ASP A 89 -2.25 -7.22 -19.31
N GLY A 90 -2.08 -6.96 -18.01
CA GLY A 90 -1.35 -7.82 -17.08
C GLY A 90 0.15 -7.53 -16.98
N ARG A 91 0.66 -6.49 -17.64
CA ARG A 91 2.04 -6.01 -17.49
C ARG A 91 2.07 -4.73 -16.68
N VAL A 92 3.02 -4.62 -15.75
CA VAL A 92 3.28 -3.37 -15.03
C VAL A 92 3.96 -2.41 -15.99
N ILE A 93 3.39 -1.22 -16.18
CA ILE A 93 3.91 -0.20 -17.09
C ILE A 93 4.26 1.06 -16.30
N SER A 94 5.33 1.74 -16.69
CA SER A 94 5.67 3.06 -16.18
C SER A 94 4.64 4.08 -16.63
N TYR A 95 4.28 4.99 -15.74
CA TYR A 95 3.28 6.02 -16.00
C TYR A 95 3.84 7.39 -15.67
N THR A 96 3.24 8.41 -16.24
CA THR A 96 3.38 9.80 -15.81
C THR A 96 2.01 10.31 -15.40
N TYR A 97 1.95 11.30 -14.51
CA TYR A 97 0.69 11.85 -14.05
C TYR A 97 0.66 13.38 -14.15
N THR A 98 -0.52 13.91 -14.48
CA THR A 98 -0.79 15.34 -14.59
C THR A 98 -2.05 15.69 -13.79
N PRO A 99 -2.02 16.74 -12.94
CA PRO A 99 -0.89 17.59 -12.58
C PRO A 99 0.21 16.85 -11.79
N ASN A 100 1.47 17.30 -11.90
CA ASN A 100 2.63 16.71 -11.23
C ASN A 100 2.67 17.07 -9.72
N THR A 101 1.61 16.70 -9.01
CA THR A 101 1.51 16.79 -7.56
C THR A 101 1.58 15.37 -7.00
N GLU A 102 2.43 15.13 -6.01
CA GLU A 102 2.56 13.82 -5.37
C GLU A 102 1.26 13.46 -4.63
N LYS A 103 0.73 14.40 -3.85
CA LYS A 103 -0.50 14.22 -3.09
C LYS A 103 -1.73 14.34 -3.99
N TRP A 104 -2.69 13.44 -3.77
CA TRP A 104 -3.95 13.36 -4.50
C TRP A 104 -5.13 13.40 -3.53
N TYR A 105 -5.80 14.55 -3.46
CA TYR A 105 -6.83 14.80 -2.48
C TYR A 105 -8.17 14.16 -2.88
N PRO A 106 -9.05 13.88 -1.90
CA PRO A 106 -10.44 13.50 -2.14
C PRO A 106 -11.17 14.43 -3.12
N GLY A 107 -11.85 13.84 -4.10
CA GLY A 107 -12.61 14.54 -5.14
C GLY A 107 -11.77 15.12 -6.28
N GLU A 108 -10.44 15.01 -6.23
CA GLU A 108 -9.59 15.43 -7.33
C GLU A 108 -9.50 14.35 -8.41
N THR A 109 -9.42 14.80 -9.66
CA THR A 109 -9.18 13.96 -10.83
C THR A 109 -7.75 14.17 -11.32
N LYS A 110 -7.05 13.08 -11.63
CA LYS A 110 -5.73 13.11 -12.24
C LYS A 110 -5.71 12.29 -13.52
N ILE A 111 -4.85 12.71 -14.44
CA ILE A 111 -4.64 12.01 -15.71
C ILE A 111 -3.33 11.24 -15.61
N PHE A 112 -3.40 9.93 -15.78
CA PHE A 112 -2.25 9.03 -15.81
C PHE A 112 -2.00 8.60 -17.25
N SER A 113 -0.85 8.97 -17.79
CA SER A 113 -0.43 8.65 -19.15
C SER A 113 0.48 7.43 -19.13
N VAL A 114 0.12 6.40 -19.89
CA VAL A 114 0.94 5.19 -20.09
C VAL A 114 1.22 4.96 -21.55
N THR A 115 2.42 4.52 -21.89
CA THR A 115 2.75 4.13 -23.26
C THR A 115 2.15 2.75 -23.55
N ASP A 116 1.42 2.66 -24.66
CA ASP A 116 0.77 1.43 -25.11
C ASP A 116 1.40 0.97 -26.43
N ASP A 117 2.28 -0.03 -26.33
CA ASP A 117 2.94 -0.65 -27.48
C ASP A 117 2.11 -1.78 -28.12
N SER A 118 0.88 -2.02 -27.63
CA SER A 118 0.06 -3.15 -28.06
C SER A 118 -0.93 -2.74 -29.15
N GLU A 119 -0.98 -3.52 -30.24
CA GLU A 119 -1.95 -3.35 -31.33
C GLU A 119 -3.38 -3.82 -30.98
N ASP A 120 -3.62 -4.29 -29.75
CA ASP A 120 -4.96 -4.71 -29.35
C ASP A 120 -5.94 -3.52 -29.35
N THR A 121 -7.17 -3.75 -29.78
CA THR A 121 -8.23 -2.73 -29.79
C THR A 121 -8.93 -2.64 -28.44
N LYS A 122 -8.80 -3.66 -27.58
CA LYS A 122 -9.41 -3.70 -26.25
C LYS A 122 -8.32 -3.69 -25.18
N LYS A 123 -8.43 -2.78 -24.22
CA LYS A 123 -7.42 -2.61 -23.17
C LYS A 123 -7.98 -3.00 -21.81
N ARG A 124 -7.20 -3.77 -21.05
CA ARG A 124 -7.50 -4.09 -19.65
C ARG A 124 -6.57 -3.29 -18.75
N VAL A 125 -7.14 -2.34 -18.03
CA VAL A 125 -6.39 -1.46 -17.12
C VAL A 125 -6.73 -1.80 -15.70
N LYS A 126 -5.71 -2.06 -14.90
CA LYS A 126 -5.82 -2.26 -13.46
C LYS A 126 -4.89 -1.28 -12.76
N VAL A 127 -5.45 -0.42 -11.93
CA VAL A 127 -4.69 0.55 -11.13
C VAL A 127 -4.73 0.06 -9.70
N VAL A 128 -3.56 -0.03 -9.06
CA VAL A 128 -3.39 -0.51 -7.69
C VAL A 128 -2.64 0.55 -6.90
N THR A 129 -3.24 1.04 -5.82
CA THR A 129 -2.60 2.00 -4.90
C THR A 129 -1.69 1.27 -3.89
N ASP A 130 -0.82 2.01 -3.21
CA ASP A 130 0.01 1.57 -2.08
C ASP A 130 -0.77 0.77 -1.01
N ILE A 131 -1.94 1.27 -0.62
CA ILE A 131 -2.84 0.66 0.35
C ILE A 131 -3.61 -0.53 -0.23
N GLY A 132 -3.40 -0.88 -1.49
CA GLY A 132 -3.98 -2.06 -2.14
C GLY A 132 -5.43 -1.89 -2.57
N ILE A 133 -5.92 -0.66 -2.76
CA ILE A 133 -7.20 -0.40 -3.42
C ILE A 133 -7.00 -0.50 -4.92
N ILE A 134 -8.01 -1.09 -5.58
CA ILE A 134 -7.92 -1.47 -6.98
C ILE A 134 -9.07 -0.81 -7.73
N ALA A 135 -8.74 -0.08 -8.80
CA ALA A 135 -9.68 0.22 -9.87
C ALA A 135 -9.38 -0.69 -11.05
N TYR A 136 -10.44 -1.26 -11.64
CA TYR A 136 -10.33 -2.14 -12.78
C TYR A 136 -11.32 -1.73 -13.85
N ARG A 137 -10.82 -1.55 -15.07
CA ARG A 137 -11.65 -1.24 -16.23
C ARG A 137 -11.17 -1.99 -17.46
N ILE A 138 -12.13 -2.50 -18.22
CA ILE A 138 -11.89 -3.10 -19.52
C ILE A 138 -12.79 -2.38 -20.51
N ASP A 139 -12.19 -1.72 -21.49
CA ASP A 139 -12.96 -0.99 -22.50
C ASP A 139 -12.15 -0.81 -23.78
N HIS A 140 -12.83 -0.36 -24.82
CA HIS A 140 -12.18 0.24 -25.98
C HIS A 140 -11.86 1.69 -25.63
N PRO A 141 -10.58 2.12 -25.66
CA PRO A 141 -10.25 3.50 -25.35
C PRO A 141 -10.81 4.44 -26.42
N ASP A 142 -11.34 5.58 -25.98
CA ASP A 142 -11.81 6.63 -26.88
C ASP A 142 -10.60 7.23 -27.62
N ILE A 143 -10.74 7.50 -28.91
CA ILE A 143 -9.64 8.07 -29.69
C ILE A 143 -9.63 9.59 -29.46
N ALA A 144 -8.50 10.13 -29.02
CA ALA A 144 -8.31 11.58 -28.98
C ALA A 144 -8.40 12.13 -30.41
N ALA A 145 -9.45 12.91 -30.70
CA ALA A 145 -9.57 13.60 -31.97
C ALA A 145 -8.49 14.71 -32.03
N SER A 146 -7.69 14.68 -33.10
CA SER A 146 -6.79 15.75 -33.50
C SER A 146 -7.49 17.11 -33.59
#